data_AF-A0A239WZD3-F1
#
_entry.id   AF-A0A239WZD3-F1
#
_cell.length_a   1.000
_cell.length_b   1.000
_cell.length_c   1.000
_cell.angle_alpha   90.00
_cell.angle_beta   90.00
_cell.angle_gamma   90.00
#
_symmetry.space_group_name_H-M   'P 1'
#
loop_
_entity.id
_entity.type
_entity.pdbx_description
1 polymer ?
#
loop_
_entity_poly.entity_id
_entity_poly.type
_entity_poly.pdbx_seq_one_letter_code
_entity_poly.pdbx_strand_id
1 'polypeptide(L)' 'MKPKRYPYSGKIKKELVEPVQYDYPEQAFDDFATKAISYLNPKSPDHINIACQLMESYKYYS' A
#
# COMPACT_ATOMS: atom_id res chain seq x y z
N MET A 1 -17.65 -8.35 -39.66
CA MET A 1 -17.24 -9.11 -38.45
C MET A 1 -17.00 -8.12 -37.31
N LYS A 2 -17.65 -8.29 -36.15
CA LYS A 2 -17.33 -7.51 -34.94
C LYS A 2 -16.21 -8.22 -34.16
N PRO A 3 -15.21 -7.51 -33.61
CA PRO A 3 -14.16 -8.13 -32.82
C PRO A 3 -14.75 -8.75 -31.55
N LYS A 4 -14.38 -10.01 -31.26
CA LYS A 4 -14.78 -10.69 -30.02
C LYS A 4 -14.11 -9.96 -28.84
N ARG A 5 -14.92 -9.34 -27.98
CA ARG A 5 -14.44 -8.83 -26.68
C ARG A 5 -14.21 -10.04 -25.78
N TYR A 6 -12.97 -10.26 -25.36
CA TYR A 6 -12.67 -11.25 -24.34
C TYR A 6 -13.46 -10.91 -23.06
N PRO A 7 -14.18 -11.87 -22.46
CA PRO A 7 -14.76 -11.63 -21.15
C PRO A 7 -13.60 -11.56 -20.17
N TYR A 8 -13.39 -10.39 -19.57
CA TYR A 8 -12.54 -10.30 -18.38
C TYR A 8 -13.12 -11.23 -17.32
N SER A 9 -12.59 -12.45 -17.20
CA SER A 9 -12.85 -13.34 -16.08
C SER A 9 -12.03 -12.85 -14.88
N GLY A 10 -12.31 -11.64 -14.42
CA GLY A 10 -11.67 -11.04 -13.27
C GLY A 10 -12.60 -11.11 -12.07
N LYS A 11 -12.81 -12.30 -11.50
CA LYS A 11 -13.36 -12.41 -10.14
C LYS A 11 -12.30 -11.98 -9.12
N ILE A 12 -11.92 -10.71 -9.16
CA ILE A 12 -11.36 -10.02 -8.02
C ILE A 12 -12.08 -8.68 -8.05
N LYS A 13 -13.26 -8.65 -7.41
CA LYS A 13 -13.80 -7.37 -6.94
C LYS A 13 -12.79 -6.90 -5.90
N LYS A 14 -11.79 -6.11 -6.31
CA LYS A 14 -11.07 -5.28 -5.35
C LYS A 14 -12.15 -4.33 -4.86
N GLU A 15 -12.69 -4.62 -3.68
CA GLU A 15 -13.58 -3.68 -3.02
C GLU A 15 -12.84 -2.35 -2.98
N LEU A 16 -13.44 -1.35 -3.62
CA LEU A 16 -12.95 0.02 -3.53
C LEU A 16 -13.11 0.41 -2.08
N VAL A 17 -12.02 0.28 -1.32
CA VAL A 17 -11.95 0.75 0.06
C VAL A 17 -12.13 2.27 -0.02
N GLU A 18 -13.11 2.79 0.69
CA GLU A 18 -13.34 4.23 0.76
C GLU A 18 -12.08 4.93 1.27
N PRO A 19 -11.71 6.08 0.71
CA PRO A 19 -10.52 6.80 1.15
C PRO A 19 -10.71 7.23 2.60
N VAL A 20 -9.80 6.80 3.47
CA VAL A 20 -9.77 7.23 4.87
C VAL A 20 -9.46 8.73 4.89
N GLN A 21 -10.36 9.52 5.49
CA GLN A 21 -10.10 10.92 5.78
C GLN A 21 -9.32 11.00 7.09
N TYR A 22 -8.22 11.76 7.08
CA TYR A 22 -7.42 12.03 8.26
C TYR A 22 -7.56 13.50 8.62
N ASP A 23 -7.75 13.77 9.91
CA ASP A 23 -7.82 15.14 10.44
C ASP A 23 -6.44 15.80 10.43
N TYR A 24 -5.37 14.99 10.49
CA TYR A 24 -3.98 15.43 10.48
C TYR A 24 -3.15 14.67 9.44
N PRO A 25 -2.24 15.34 8.72
CA PRO A 25 -1.41 14.71 7.70
C PRO A 25 -0.41 13.69 8.26
N GLU A 26 0.05 13.90 9.49
CA GLU A 26 0.96 12.97 10.19
C GLU A 26 0.31 11.59 10.41
N GLN A 27 -0.98 11.58 10.75
CA GLN A 27 -1.74 10.35 10.96
C GLN A 27 -1.84 9.52 9.67
N ALA A 28 -1.97 10.18 8.51
CA ALA A 28 -2.00 9.47 7.23
C ALA A 28 -0.68 8.74 6.95
N PHE A 29 0.44 9.35 7.35
CA PHE A 29 1.76 8.76 7.18
C PHE A 29 2.00 7.61 8.17
N ASP A 30 1.58 7.78 9.43
CA ASP A 30 1.63 6.71 10.44
C ASP A 30 0.83 5.47 10.03
N ASP A 31 -0.40 5.68 9.53
CA ASP A 31 -1.26 4.61 9.05
C ASP A 31 -0.64 3.90 7.83
N PHE A 32 -0.01 4.66 6.94
CA PHE A 32 0.70 4.10 5.80
C PHE A 32 1.91 3.27 6.23
N ALA A 33 2.75 3.81 7.11
CA ALA A 33 3.97 3.15 7.59
C ALA A 33 3.64 1.84 8.33
N THR A 34 2.66 1.88 9.23
CA THR A 34 2.21 0.69 9.98
C THR A 34 1.65 -0.39 9.05
N LYS A 35 0.79 -0.02 8.09
CA LYS A 35 0.28 -0.97 7.08
C LYS A 35 1.41 -1.51 6.22
N ALA A 36 2.30 -0.67 5.70
CA ALA A 36 3.43 -1.09 4.88
C ALA A 36 4.32 -2.10 5.61
N ILE A 37 4.67 -1.84 6.87
CA ILE A 37 5.44 -2.77 7.71
C ILE A 37 4.68 -4.08 7.93
N SER A 38 3.37 -4.03 8.15
CA SER A 38 2.55 -5.25 8.34
C SER A 38 2.47 -6.14 7.08
N TYR A 39 2.58 -5.55 5.89
CA TYR A 39 2.61 -6.28 4.62
C TYR A 39 4.00 -6.82 4.27
N LEU A 40 5.06 -6.35 4.92
CA LEU A 40 6.40 -6.86 4.68
C LEU A 40 6.51 -8.29 5.21
N ASN A 41 6.95 -9.20 4.33
CA ASN A 41 7.19 -10.58 4.72
C ASN A 41 8.54 -10.65 5.47
N PRO A 42 8.57 -11.00 6.77
CA PRO A 42 9.82 -11.05 7.53
C PRO A 42 10.80 -12.12 7.02
N LYS A 43 10.36 -13.02 6.14
CA LYS A 43 11.22 -14.03 5.51
C LYS A 43 11.92 -13.55 4.24
N SER A 44 11.50 -12.46 3.63
CA SER A 44 12.17 -11.90 2.44
C SER A 44 13.29 -10.97 2.87
N PRO A 45 14.54 -11.11 2.40
CA PRO A 45 15.66 -10.26 2.84
C PRO A 45 15.42 -8.76 2.65
N ASP A 46 14.54 -8.39 1.70
CA ASP A 46 14.21 -7.01 1.38
C ASP A 46 13.38 -6.30 2.47
N HIS A 47 12.77 -7.03 3.40
CA HIS A 47 11.93 -6.43 4.45
C HIS A 47 12.68 -5.42 5.33
N ILE A 48 13.95 -5.70 5.62
CA ILE A 48 14.79 -4.82 6.44
C ILE A 48 15.12 -3.54 5.67
N ASN A 49 15.49 -3.65 4.39
CA ASN A 49 15.82 -2.48 3.57
C ASN A 49 14.62 -1.55 3.39
N ILE A 50 13.43 -2.11 3.14
CA ILE A 50 12.21 -1.32 2.98
C ILE A 50 11.82 -0.64 4.30
N ALA A 51 11.95 -1.34 5.44
CA ALA A 51 11.70 -0.74 6.75
C ALA A 51 12.69 0.42 7.05
N CYS A 52 13.98 0.24 6.75
CA CYS A 52 14.98 1.30 6.91
C CYS A 52 14.67 2.53 6.05
N GLN A 53 14.32 2.34 4.77
CA GLN A 53 13.96 3.44 3.87
C GLN A 53 12.70 4.20 4.34
N LEU A 54 11.69 3.48 4.83
CA LEU A 54 10.51 4.09 5.44
C LEU A 54 10.90 4.94 6.65
N MET A 55 11.77 4.44 7.52
CA MET A 55 12.22 5.17 8.71
C MET A 55 13.05 6.41 8.36
N GLU A 56 13.87 6.35 7.31
CA GLU A 56 14.58 7.52 6.79
C GLU A 56 13.61 8.57 6.23
N SER A 57 12.61 8.16 5.46
CA SER A 57 11.59 9.08 4.95
C SER A 57 10.79 9.77 6.06
N TYR A 58 10.57 9.07 7.18
CA TYR A 58 9.93 9.63 8.37
C TYR A 58 10.75 10.80 8.96
N LYS A 59 12.08 10.69 8.99
CA LYS A 59 12.95 11.76 9.52
C LYS A 59 12.93 13.03 8.68
N TYR A 60 12.59 12.94 7.40
CA TYR A 60 12.47 14.11 6.53
C TYR A 60 11.09 14.76 6.59
N TYR A 61 10.10 14.08 7.17
CA TYR A 61 8.73 14.56 7.29
C TYR A 61 8.44 15.27 8.62
N SER A 62 9.26 14.99 9.65
CA SER A 62 9.29 15.68 10.96
C SER A 62 10.09 16.97 10.92
#